data_AF-A0A3D0M6A1-F1
#
_entry.id   AF-A0A3D0M6A1-F1
#
_cell.length_a   1.000
_cell.length_b   1.000
_cell.length_c   1.000
_cell.angle_alpha   90.00
_cell.angle_beta   90.00
_cell.angle_gamma   90.00
#
_symmetry.space_group_name_H-M   'P 1'
#
loop_
_entity.id
_entity.type
_entity.pdbx_description
1 polymer ?
#
loop_
_entity_poly.entity_id
_entity_poly.type
_entity_poly.pdbx_seq_one_letter_code
_entity_poly.pdbx_strand_id
1 'polypeptide(L)' 'MKKKLEIAVIGAGAISEPHIGALTGMEDARVTAVADIVLNKAEKLAARYSIKAYAD' A
#
# COMPACT_ATOMS: atom_id res chain seq x y z
N MET A 1 22.38 -8.83 -0.11
CA MET A 1 21.29 -7.83 -0.14
C MET A 1 20.55 -7.87 1.18
N LYS A 2 20.29 -6.73 1.83
CA LYS A 2 19.40 -6.69 3.01
C LYS A 2 17.97 -7.04 2.58
N LYS A 3 17.23 -7.78 3.40
CA LYS A 3 15.82 -8.10 3.15
C LYS A 3 15.00 -6.80 3.29
N LYS A 4 14.13 -6.52 2.32
CA LYS A 4 13.22 -5.37 2.40
C LYS A 4 12.14 -5.62 3.46
N LEU A 5 11.76 -4.59 4.21
CA LEU A 5 10.59 -4.59 5.06
C LEU A 5 9.33 -4.58 4.19
N GLU A 6 8.46 -5.57 4.38
CA GLU A 6 7.19 -5.67 3.67
C GLU A 6 6.08 -5.06 4.51
N ILE A 7 5.31 -4.15 3.90
CA ILE A 7 4.36 -3.29 4.60
C ILE A 7 2.98 -3.44 3.95
N ALA A 8 1.96 -3.59 4.78
CA ALA A 8 0.57 -3.43 4.38
C ALA A 8 0.02 -2.11 4.94
N VAL A 9 -0.86 -1.45 4.19
CA VAL A 9 -1.52 -0.20 4.60
C VAL A 9 -2.99 -0.50 4.91
N ILE A 10 -3.46 -0.11 6.10
CA ILE A 10 -4.88 -0.21 6.48
C ILE A 10 -5.49 1.19 6.39
N GLY A 11 -6.52 1.32 5.56
CA GLY A 11 -7.15 2.59 5.20
C GLY A 11 -6.62 3.13 3.87
N ALA A 12 -7.49 3.21 2.86
CA ALA A 12 -7.24 3.81 1.55
C ALA A 12 -7.82 5.24 1.47
N GLY A 13 -7.58 6.01 2.54
CA GLY A 13 -8.02 7.41 2.69
C GLY A 13 -7.07 8.43 2.08
N ALA A 14 -7.27 9.71 2.42
CA ALA A 14 -6.53 10.83 1.81
C ALA A 14 -5.00 10.77 1.98
N ILE A 15 -4.52 10.16 3.08
CA ILE A 15 -3.08 10.14 3.42
C ILE A 15 -2.36 8.88 2.96
N SER A 16 -3.08 7.82 2.57
CA SER A 16 -2.45 6.53 2.25
C SER A 16 -1.54 6.64 1.02
N GLU A 17 -1.93 7.43 0.02
CA GLU A 17 -1.15 7.65 -1.20
C GLU A 17 0.20 8.35 -0.92
N PRO A 18 0.27 9.47 -0.17
CA PRO A 18 1.53 10.02 0.31
C PRO A 18 2.42 9.04 1.09
N HIS A 19 1.85 8.20 1.96
CA HIS A 19 2.62 7.20 2.71
C HIS A 19 3.22 6.14 1.79
N ILE A 20 2.44 5.59 0.85
CA ILE A 20 2.95 4.61 -0.12
C ILE A 20 3.99 5.24 -1.04
N GLY A 21 3.79 6.49 -1.46
CA GLY A 21 4.76 7.25 -2.25
C GLY A 21 6.11 7.39 -1.55
N ALA A 22 6.12 7.80 -0.28
CA ALA A 22 7.35 7.90 0.51
C ALA A 22 8.06 6.55 0.66
N LEU A 23 7.31 5.48 0.94
CA LEU A 23 7.84 4.12 1.10
C LEU A 23 8.40 3.55 -0.22
N THR A 24 7.85 3.93 -1.37
CA THR A 24 8.32 3.48 -2.69
C THR A 24 9.74 3.97 -3.00
N GLY A 25 10.14 5.11 -2.42
CA GLY A 25 11.49 5.66 -2.57
C GLY A 25 12.55 5.02 -1.66
N MET A 26 12.14 4.16 -0.71
CA MET A 26 13.06 3.54 0.25
C MET A 26 13.65 2.24 -0.32
N GLU A 27 14.97 2.10 -0.31
CA GLU A 27 15.64 0.90 -0.84
C GLU A 27 15.32 -0.36 -0.02
N ASP A 28 15.08 -0.19 1.28
CA ASP A 28 14.87 -1.23 2.28
C ASP A 28 13.40 -1.46 2.65
N ALA A 29 12.44 -0.85 1.95
CA ALA A 29 11.02 -1.07 2.16
C ALA A 29 10.27 -1.40 0.87
N ARG A 30 9.11 -2.05 1.01
CA ARG A 30 8.15 -2.28 -0.07
C ARG A 30 6.75 -2.41 0.50
N VAL A 31 5.81 -1.64 -0.05
CA VAL A 31 4.38 -1.84 0.19
C VAL A 31 3.90 -3.01 -0.66
N THR A 32 3.17 -3.95 -0.05
CA THR A 32 2.71 -5.18 -0.71
C THR A 32 1.20 -5.32 -0.74
N ALA A 33 0.48 -4.61 0.13
CA ALA A 33 -0.97 -4.69 0.23
C ALA A 33 -1.59 -3.39 0.78
N VAL A 34 -2.87 -3.19 0.46
CA VAL A 34 -3.75 -2.21 1.09
C VAL A 34 -5.08 -2.89 1.46
N ALA A 35 -5.63 -2.53 2.62
CA ALA A 35 -6.97 -2.92 3.03
C ALA A 35 -7.82 -1.67 3.30
N ASP A 36 -9.09 -1.70 2.93
CA ASP A 36 -10.09 -0.70 3.33
C ASP A 36 -11.47 -1.36 3.38
N ILE A 37 -12.32 -0.97 4.34
CA ILE A 37 -13.68 -1.49 4.46
C ILE A 37 -14.52 -1.23 3.20
N VAL A 38 -14.18 -0.18 2.44
CA VAL A 38 -14.75 0.09 1.12
C VAL A 38 -13.81 -0.50 0.06
N LEU A 39 -14.07 -1.73 -0.39
CA LEU A 39 -13.23 -2.48 -1.33
C LEU A 39 -12.76 -1.64 -2.53
N ASN A 40 -13.65 -0.88 -3.16
CA ASN A 40 -13.31 -0.02 -4.31
C ASN A 40 -12.18 0.99 -3.99
N LYS A 41 -12.13 1.54 -2.76
CA LYS A 41 -11.01 2.42 -2.35
C LYS A 41 -9.70 1.65 -2.29
N ALA A 42 -9.70 0.45 -1.72
CA ALA A 42 -8.53 -0.42 -1.66
C ALA A 42 -8.07 -0.81 -3.07
N GLU A 43 -8.98 -1.25 -3.95
CA GLU A 43 -8.70 -1.62 -5.35
C GLU A 43 -8.12 -0.46 -6.15
N LYS A 44 -8.70 0.74 -6.03
CA LYS A 44 -8.20 1.95 -6.72
C LYS A 44 -6.77 2.30 -6.30
N LEU A 45 -6.46 2.20 -5.00
CA LEU A 45 -5.09 2.45 -4.53
C LEU A 45 -4.15 1.32 -4.95
N ALA A 46 -4.60 0.07 -4.82
CA ALA A 46 -3.84 -1.11 -5.18
C ALA A 46 -3.41 -1.11 -6.65
N ALA A 47 -4.32 -0.75 -7.56
CA ALA A 47 -4.04 -0.66 -9.00
C ALA A 47 -2.97 0.38 -9.33
N ARG A 48 -2.92 1.52 -8.62
CA ARG A 48 -1.92 2.58 -8.86
C ARG A 48 -0.50 2.16 -8.50
N TYR A 49 -0.37 1.29 -7.50
CA TYR A 49 0.92 0.84 -6.97
C TYR A 49 1.24 -0.63 -7.29
N SER A 50 0.39 -1.30 -8.08
CA SER A 50 0.51 -2.73 -8.41
C SER A 50 0.66 -3.63 -7.17
N ILE A 51 -0.13 -3.35 -6.13
CA ILE A 51 -0.16 -4.11 -4.86
C ILE A 51 -1.49 -4.84 -4.70
N LYS A 52 -1.64 -5.67 -3.66
CA LYS A 52 -2.88 -6.41 -3.39
C LYS A 52 -3.91 -5.56 -2.64
N ALA A 53 -5.19 -5.71 -2.96
CA ALA A 53 -6.31 -5.11 -2.23
C ALA A 53 -7.02 -6.16 -1.37
N TYR A 54 -7.48 -5.73 -0.18
CA TYR A 54 -8.28 -6.53 0.74
C TYR A 54 -9.44 -5.68 1.31
N ALA A 55 -10.50 -6.35 1.76
CA ALA A 55 -11.64 -5.71 2.44
C ALA A 55 -11.93 -6.33 3.82
N ASP A 56 -11.10 -7.29 4.26
CA ASP A 56 -11.16 -8.05 5.51
C ASP A 56 -9.85 -7.97 6.30
#